data_AF-A0A838DSD5-F1
#
_entry.id   AF-A0A838DSD5-F1
#
_cell.length_a   1.000
_cell.length_b   1.000
_cell.length_c   1.000
_cell.angle_alpha   90.00
_cell.angle_beta   90.00
_cell.angle_gamma   90.00
#
_symmetry.space_group_name_H-M   'P 1'
#
loop_
_entity.id
_entity.type
_entity.pdbx_description
1 polymer ?
#
loop_
_entity_poly.entity_id
_entity_poly.type
_entity_poly.pdbx_seq_one_letter_code
_entity_poly.pdbx_strand_id
1 'polypeptide(L)'
;TDGGPTVWYEESLGGWQFGYPPNPYAEQQALLEVQRCTREGITINTFMLEDDRWMVNFVNQMAEVNHGRTFYADKHNLGEYLLVDYLNSKKKRVS
;
A
#
# COMPACT_ATOMS: atom_id res chain seq x y z
N THR A 1 -8.80 10.02 4.65
CA THR A 1 -7.49 10.25 4.02
C THR A 1 -7.60 9.73 2.60
N ASP A 2 -6.80 10.24 1.67
CA ASP A 2 -6.72 9.77 0.28
C ASP A 2 -5.90 8.48 0.12
N GLY A 3 -5.24 8.03 1.19
CA GLY A 3 -4.55 6.73 1.26
C GLY A 3 -3.15 6.72 0.65
N GLY A 4 -2.74 7.79 -0.02
CA GLY A 4 -1.45 7.87 -0.71
C GLY A 4 -0.28 8.28 0.20
N PRO A 5 0.96 7.89 -0.14
CA PRO A 5 2.16 8.33 0.57
C PRO A 5 2.43 9.82 0.32
N THR A 6 2.13 10.64 1.31
CA THR A 6 2.33 12.11 1.27
C THR A 6 3.25 12.62 2.37
N VAL A 7 3.67 11.75 3.30
CA VAL A 7 4.44 12.11 4.48
C VAL A 7 5.59 11.11 4.67
N TRP A 8 6.77 11.62 5.02
CA TRP A 8 7.91 10.79 5.39
C TRP A 8 8.76 11.48 6.48
N TYR A 9 9.61 10.71 7.16
CA TYR A 9 10.56 11.26 8.14
C TYR A 9 11.96 11.25 7.55
N GLU A 10 12.63 12.40 7.60
CA GLU A 10 14.00 12.55 7.12
C GLU A 10 14.81 13.45 8.06
N GLU A 11 15.77 12.86 8.77
CA GLU A 11 16.57 13.55 9.78
C GLU A 11 17.43 14.67 9.17
N SER A 12 17.99 14.46 7.97
CA SER A 12 18.76 15.46 7.22
C SER A 12 17.95 16.71 6.85
N LEU A 13 16.62 16.62 6.82
CA LEU A 13 15.71 17.72 6.53
C LEU A 13 15.02 18.27 7.79
N GLY A 14 15.46 17.84 8.98
CA GLY A 14 14.92 18.32 10.25
C GLY A 14 13.61 17.65 10.69
N GLY A 15 13.30 16.45 10.17
CA GLY A 15 12.21 15.60 10.67
C GLY A 15 11.12 15.31 9.65
N TRP A 16 9.85 15.47 10.04
CA TRP A 16 8.69 15.15 9.21
C TRP A 16 8.54 16.08 8.01
N GLN A 17 8.42 15.48 6.82
CA GLN A 17 8.24 16.16 5.55
C GLN A 17 6.86 15.84 4.98
N PHE A 18 6.29 16.79 4.25
CA PHE A 18 4.94 16.70 3.67
C PHE A 18 4.99 17.09 2.20
N GLY A 19 4.41 16.26 1.33
CA GLY A 19 4.32 16.49 -0.11
C GLY A 19 2.95 16.09 -0.64
N TYR A 20 2.15 17.10 -1.00
CA TYR A 20 0.88 16.91 -1.72
C TYR A 20 0.87 17.75 -3.01
N PRO A 21 0.51 17.18 -4.18
CA PRO A 21 0.10 15.78 -4.39
C PRO A 21 1.23 14.77 -4.12
N PRO A 22 0.90 13.46 -3.95
CA PRO A 22 1.92 12.42 -3.80
C PRO A 22 2.97 12.51 -4.90
N ASN A 23 4.23 12.27 -4.53
CA ASN A 23 5.35 12.31 -5.46
C ASN A 23 6.21 11.04 -5.34
N PRO A 24 7.03 10.73 -6.36
CA PRO A 24 7.83 9.50 -6.38
C PRO A 24 8.78 9.35 -5.19
N TYR A 25 9.26 10.46 -4.61
CA TYR A 25 10.14 10.43 -3.45
C TYR A 25 9.39 9.98 -2.19
N ALA A 26 8.21 10.55 -1.94
CA ALA A 26 7.36 10.12 -0.83
C ALA A 26 6.93 8.65 -0.98
N GLU A 27 6.62 8.20 -2.21
CA GLU A 27 6.33 6.79 -2.52
C GLU A 27 7.51 5.88 -2.17
N GLN A 28 8.73 6.26 -2.58
CA GLN A 28 9.95 5.52 -2.26
C GLN A 28 10.20 5.42 -0.75
N GLN A 29 10.05 6.53 -0.01
CA GLN A 29 10.24 6.53 1.44
C GLN A 29 9.23 5.62 2.13
N ALA A 30 7.97 5.61 1.69
CA ALA A 30 6.96 4.70 2.20
C ALA A 30 7.34 3.22 1.93
N LEU A 31 7.82 2.88 0.73
CA LEU A 31 8.27 1.51 0.42
C LEU A 31 9.49 1.07 1.24
N LEU A 32 10.42 1.98 1.54
CA LEU A 32 11.54 1.69 2.45
C LEU A 32 11.06 1.37 3.85
N GLU A 33 10.03 2.08 4.33
CA GLU A 33 9.41 1.80 5.63
C GLU A 33 8.65 0.47 5.63
N VAL A 34 7.91 0.17 4.56
CA VAL A 34 7.28 -1.14 4.35
C VAL A 34 8.33 -2.26 4.45
N GLN A 35 9.51 -2.06 3.84
CA GLN A 35 10.60 -3.03 3.91
C GLN A 35 11.15 -3.20 5.34
N ARG A 36 11.24 -2.13 6.14
CA ARG A 36 11.64 -2.21 7.55
C ARG A 36 10.62 -3.00 8.37
N CYS A 37 9.33 -2.68 8.22
CA CYS A 37 8.23 -3.45 8.81
C CYS A 37 8.35 -4.95 8.46
N THR A 38 8.59 -5.28 7.19
CA THR A 38 8.78 -6.68 6.77
C THR A 38 9.95 -7.34 7.50
N ARG A 39 11.11 -6.67 7.61
CA ARG A 39 12.29 -7.22 8.32
C ARG A 39 12.01 -7.45 9.81
N GLU A 40 11.16 -6.63 10.40
CA GLU A 40 10.72 -6.76 11.80
C GLU A 40 9.59 -7.79 11.99
N GLY A 41 9.14 -8.45 10.92
CA GLY A 41 8.06 -9.44 10.97
C GLY A 41 6.66 -8.83 11.08
N ILE A 42 6.50 -7.54 10.78
CA ILE A 42 5.22 -6.83 10.79
C ILE A 42 4.52 -7.06 9.45
N THR A 43 3.38 -7.76 9.47
CA THR A 43 2.55 -7.98 8.28
C THR A 43 1.57 -6.81 8.06
N ILE A 44 1.55 -6.30 6.84
CA ILE A 44 0.71 -5.19 6.37
C ILE A 44 -0.35 -5.77 5.44
N ASN A 45 -1.62 -5.75 5.88
CA ASN A 45 -2.76 -6.10 5.03
C ASN A 45 -3.46 -4.81 4.58
N THR A 46 -3.79 -4.72 3.29
CA THR A 46 -4.38 -3.51 2.71
C THR A 46 -5.80 -3.77 2.21
N PHE A 47 -6.75 -2.95 2.64
CA PHE A 47 -8.09 -2.88 2.07
C PHE A 47 -8.15 -1.68 1.13
N MET A 48 -8.10 -1.94 -0.17
CA MET A 48 -8.08 -0.93 -1.20
C MET A 48 -9.49 -0.73 -1.76
N LEU A 49 -10.03 0.46 -1.51
CA LEU A 49 -11.36 0.91 -1.93
C LEU A 49 -11.21 2.01 -2.98
N GLU A 50 -10.49 1.80 -4.08
CA GLU A 50 -10.32 2.82 -5.13
C GLU A 50 -9.80 2.25 -6.46
N ASP A 51 -10.24 2.86 -7.55
CA ASP A 51 -9.92 2.46 -8.94
C ASP A 51 -8.75 3.28 -9.55
N ASP A 52 -8.00 4.02 -8.74
CA ASP A 52 -6.82 4.75 -9.23
C ASP A 52 -5.69 3.76 -9.55
N ARG A 53 -5.30 3.71 -10.83
CA ARG A 53 -4.20 2.88 -11.33
C ARG A 53 -2.89 3.12 -10.59
N TRP A 54 -2.60 4.37 -10.20
CA TRP A 54 -1.38 4.67 -9.46
C TRP A 54 -1.41 4.04 -8.06
N MET A 55 -2.50 4.22 -7.32
CA MET A 55 -2.63 3.65 -5.98
C MET A 55 -2.64 2.12 -6.00
N VAL A 56 -3.30 1.51 -6.99
CA VAL A 56 -3.25 0.04 -7.21
C VAL A 56 -1.81 -0.42 -7.43
N ASN A 57 -1.03 0.31 -8.23
CA ASN A 57 0.37 -0.03 -8.45
C ASN A 57 1.22 0.10 -7.17
N PHE A 58 1.03 1.18 -6.42
CA PHE A 58 1.72 1.37 -5.13
C PHE A 58 1.40 0.24 -4.15
N VAL A 59 0.12 -0.09 -3.96
CA VAL A 59 -0.31 -1.17 -3.07
C VAL A 59 0.22 -2.53 -3.51
N ASN A 60 0.30 -2.80 -4.82
CA ASN A 60 0.94 -4.02 -5.33
C ASN A 60 2.44 -4.08 -4.96
N GLN A 61 3.17 -2.98 -5.08
CA GLN A 61 4.58 -2.92 -4.65
C GLN A 61 4.71 -3.16 -3.14
N MET A 62 3.82 -2.58 -2.32
CA MET A 62 3.82 -2.86 -0.88
C MET A 62 3.60 -4.35 -0.58
N ALA A 63 2.63 -4.97 -1.25
CA ALA A 63 2.33 -6.40 -1.08
C ALA A 63 3.48 -7.30 -1.55
N GLU A 64 4.20 -6.91 -2.59
CA GLU A 64 5.40 -7.61 -3.06
C GLU A 64 6.54 -7.54 -2.04
N VAL A 65 6.75 -6.40 -1.40
CA VAL A 65 7.80 -6.20 -0.39
C VAL A 65 7.44 -6.81 0.96
N ASN A 66 6.17 -6.73 1.38
CA ASN A 66 5.72 -7.17 2.70
C ASN A 66 5.18 -8.59 2.76
N HIS A 67 4.69 -9.10 1.62
CA HIS A 67 4.03 -10.39 1.51
C HIS A 67 2.73 -10.50 2.33
N GLY A 68 2.14 -9.36 2.70
CA GLY A 68 0.79 -9.31 3.25
C GLY A 68 -0.30 -9.44 2.18
N ARG A 69 -1.57 -9.37 2.61
CA ARG A 69 -2.73 -9.56 1.74
C ARG A 69 -3.31 -8.23 1.30
N THR A 70 -3.73 -8.16 0.04
CA THR A 70 -4.48 -7.01 -0.48
C THR A 70 -5.88 -7.43 -0.88
N PHE A 71 -6.86 -6.69 -0.36
CA PHE A 71 -8.27 -6.85 -0.63
C PHE A 71 -8.72 -5.66 -1.49
N TYR A 72 -9.06 -5.91 -2.75
CA TYR A 72 -9.61 -4.90 -3.64
C TYR A 72 -11.13 -4.99 -3.60
N ALA A 73 -11.82 -3.93 -3.20
CA ALA A 73 -13.27 -3.89 -3.22
C ALA A 73 -13.76 -2.67 -4.00
N ASP A 74 -14.84 -2.88 -4.75
CA ASP A 74 -15.56 -1.81 -5.44
C ASP A 74 -16.28 -0.96 -4.38
N LYS A 75 -16.10 0.37 -4.45
CA LYS A 75 -16.75 1.34 -3.55
C LYS A 75 -18.28 1.17 -3.50
N HIS A 76 -18.89 0.68 -4.58
CA HIS A 76 -20.33 0.48 -4.69
C HIS A 76 -20.82 -0.91 -4.26
N ASN A 77 -19.91 -1.87 -4.12
CA ASN A 77 -20.23 -3.27 -3.82
C ASN A 77 -19.30 -3.80 -2.71
N LEU A 78 -19.29 -3.16 -1.53
CA LEU A 78 -18.41 -3.50 -0.40
C LEU A 78 -18.53 -4.96 0.10
N GLY A 79 -19.62 -5.66 -0.24
CA GLY A 79 -19.79 -7.09 0.06
C GLY A 79 -18.97 -8.02 -0.83
N GLU A 80 -18.55 -7.56 -2.01
CA GLU A 80 -17.75 -8.33 -2.96
C GLU A 80 -16.32 -7.78 -2.98
N TYR A 81 -15.35 -8.61 -2.60
CA TYR A 81 -13.94 -8.23 -2.63
C TYR A 81 -13.12 -9.24 -3.41
N LEU A 82 -12.21 -8.74 -4.23
CA LEU A 82 -11.15 -9.52 -4.85
C LEU A 82 -10.00 -9.63 -3.85
N LEU A 83 -9.83 -10.81 -3.28
CA LEU A 83 -8.64 -11.14 -2.51
C LEU A 83 -7.50 -11.43 -3.47
N VAL A 84 -6.44 -10.63 -3.37
CA VAL A 84 -5.15 -10.89 -4.01
C VAL A 84 -4.18 -11.30 -2.90
N ASP A 85 -3.95 -12.60 -2.81
CA ASP A 85 -2.95 -13.17 -1.91
C ASP A 85 -1.62 -13.27 -2.66
N TYR A 86 -0.69 -12.35 -2.36
CA TYR A 86 0.60 -12.32 -3.01
C TYR A 86 1.46 -13.54 -2.63
N LEU A 87 1.24 -14.14 -1.44
CA LEU A 87 1.96 -15.33 -0.97
C LEU A 87 1.78 -16.56 -1.87
N ASN A 88 0.70 -16.60 -2.66
CA ASN A 88 0.36 -17.76 -3.48
C ASN A 88 0.22 -17.45 -4.98
N SER A 89 0.43 -16.20 -5.40
CA SER A 89 0.15 -15.73 -6.77
C SER A 89 -1.26 -16.08 -7.28
N LYS A 90 -2.22 -16.30 -6.37
CA LYS A 90 -3.60 -16.69 -6.70
C LYS A 90 -4.53 -15.51 -6.48
N LYS A 91 -5.17 -15.05 -7.55
CA LYS A 91 -6.28 -14.09 -7.50
C LYS A 91 -7.59 -14.89 -7.34
N LYS A 92 -8.38 -14.61 -6.30
CA LYS A 92 -9.68 -15.26 -6.09
C LYS A 92 -10.74 -14.22 -5.74
N ARG A 93 -11.86 -14.25 -6.47
CA ARG A 93 -13.05 -13.45 -6.11
C ARG A 93 -13.73 -14.11 -4.91
N VAL A 94 -14.02 -13.31 -3.87
CA VAL A 94 -14.77 -13.75 -2.70
C VAL A 94 -16.12 -13.03 -2.71
N SER A 95 -17.19 -13.80 -2.47
CA SER A 95 -18.59 -13.36 -2.41
C SER A 95 -19.18 -13.74 -1.06
#